data_AF-A0A1H7E2M2-F1
#
_entry.id   AF-A0A1H7E2M2-F1
#
_cell.length_a   1.000
_cell.length_b   1.000
_cell.length_c   1.000
_cell.angle_alpha   90.00
_cell.angle_beta   90.00
_cell.angle_gamma   90.00
#
_symmetry.space_group_name_H-M   'P 1'
#
loop_
_entity.id
_entity.type
_entity.pdbx_description
1 polymer ?
#
loop_
_entity_poly.entity_id
_entity_poly.type
_entity_poly.pdbx_seq_one_letter_code
_entity_poly.pdbx_strand_id
1 'polypeptide(L)'
;MRRRAFNWSTRVIGAALGIWVADLLLPGVRLDGPAARTLLALLLAAVLVFVATVALPAPGYWLLNKAKQRAQESFEADDYDLIDPIFVIGLVGVLGVVLGLAVWSLVAPLALLLAARADLGLSVDGYGVAVTVALTTLAVWPLVRWPFHRPGQVAREVFKVALTLAAFALTLALVGGVWLEPGPGWLQLLTLAVLAQLYHMVWFEVTGPYLALPVRLTLAGLKLWVLSWLSGWSETPLRIEGFWSFGLAALIVVTVLWPLRLLEQQRHDAHDDLQRHMDLHQQMMSRPYY
;
A
#
# COMPACT_ATOMS: atom_id res chain seq x y z
N MET A 1 -14.01 -1.44 -23.59
CA MET A 1 -14.24 -0.10 -22.99
C MET A 1 -14.89 -0.15 -21.60
N ARG A 2 -15.94 -0.95 -21.36
CA ARG A 2 -16.65 -1.04 -20.04
C ARG A 2 -15.74 -1.27 -18.82
N ARG A 3 -14.76 -2.18 -18.89
CA ARG A 3 -13.82 -2.45 -17.77
C ARG A 3 -12.91 -1.26 -17.42
N ARG A 4 -12.56 -0.40 -18.39
CA ARG A 4 -11.72 0.79 -18.12
C ARG A 4 -12.53 1.87 -17.42
N ALA A 5 -13.74 2.17 -17.90
CA ALA A 5 -14.63 3.14 -17.25
C ALA A 5 -14.96 2.75 -15.80
N PHE A 6 -15.22 1.46 -15.56
CA PHE A 6 -15.45 0.92 -14.22
C PHE A 6 -14.23 1.07 -13.28
N ASN A 7 -13.02 0.85 -13.81
CA ASN A 7 -11.79 1.06 -13.03
C ASN A 7 -11.54 2.54 -12.70
N TRP A 8 -12.02 3.46 -13.54
CA TRP A 8 -11.90 4.89 -13.29
C TRP A 8 -12.91 5.38 -12.25
N SER A 9 -14.17 4.96 -12.35
CA SER A 9 -15.21 5.39 -11.41
C SER A 9 -14.91 4.92 -10.00
N THR A 10 -14.48 3.67 -9.84
CA THR A 10 -14.04 3.17 -8.53
C THR A 10 -12.93 4.07 -7.99
N ARG A 11 -11.90 4.41 -8.79
CA ARG A 11 -10.75 5.26 -8.39
C ARG A 11 -11.13 6.60 -7.82
N VAL A 12 -12.03 7.29 -8.49
CA VAL A 12 -12.53 8.58 -8.02
C VAL A 12 -13.34 8.41 -6.74
N ILE A 13 -14.19 7.39 -6.64
CA ILE A 13 -14.99 7.13 -5.43
C ILE A 13 -14.08 6.83 -4.24
N GLY A 14 -13.07 5.98 -4.39
CA GLY A 14 -12.16 5.67 -3.30
C GLY A 14 -11.24 6.82 -2.92
N ALA A 15 -10.89 7.70 -3.88
CA ALA A 15 -10.18 8.92 -3.54
C ALA A 15 -11.06 9.91 -2.77
N ALA A 16 -12.33 10.09 -3.17
CA ALA A 16 -13.27 10.94 -2.45
C ALA A 16 -13.55 10.43 -1.03
N LEU A 17 -13.77 9.11 -0.87
CA LEU A 17 -13.91 8.47 0.44
C LEU A 17 -12.63 8.62 1.28
N GLY A 18 -11.46 8.53 0.64
CA GLY A 18 -10.17 8.80 1.24
C GLY A 18 -10.03 10.18 1.85
N ILE A 19 -10.40 11.21 1.09
CA ILE A 19 -10.38 12.61 1.55
C ILE A 19 -11.39 12.82 2.67
N TRP A 20 -12.58 12.22 2.56
CA TRP A 20 -13.59 12.27 3.62
C TRP A 20 -13.12 11.59 4.91
N VAL A 21 -12.45 10.44 4.83
CA VAL A 21 -11.81 9.81 6.00
C VAL A 21 -10.70 10.70 6.56
N ALA A 22 -9.96 11.41 5.71
CA ALA A 22 -8.91 12.32 6.16
C ALA A 22 -9.48 13.56 6.88
N ASP A 23 -10.62 14.09 6.45
CA ASP A 23 -11.38 15.15 7.15
C ASP A 23 -11.77 14.72 8.58
N LEU A 24 -12.08 13.44 8.80
CA LEU A 24 -12.37 12.92 10.13
C LEU A 24 -11.11 12.71 10.99
N LEU A 25 -9.96 12.39 10.38
CA LEU A 25 -8.75 11.96 11.09
C LEU A 25 -7.74 13.09 11.31
N LEU A 26 -7.78 14.14 10.50
CA LEU A 26 -6.77 15.17 10.42
C LEU A 26 -7.38 16.53 10.78
N PRO A 27 -6.95 17.18 11.87
CA PRO A 27 -7.58 18.43 12.34
C PRO A 27 -7.36 19.61 11.39
N GLY A 28 -6.38 19.50 10.48
CA GLY A 28 -6.05 20.48 9.46
C GLY A 28 -6.75 20.27 8.11
N VAL A 29 -7.71 19.34 8.01
CA VAL A 29 -8.53 19.15 6.80
C VAL A 29 -9.95 19.54 7.15
N ARG A 30 -10.58 20.36 6.32
CA ARG A 30 -12.00 20.70 6.50
C ARG A 30 -12.76 20.65 5.19
N LEU A 31 -13.93 20.03 5.26
CA LEU A 31 -14.94 19.98 4.21
C LEU A 31 -16.13 20.87 4.59
N ASP A 32 -16.00 22.17 4.36
CA ASP A 32 -16.98 23.18 4.76
C ASP A 32 -17.93 23.56 3.61
N GLY A 33 -19.16 23.94 3.97
CA GLY A 33 -20.14 24.50 3.04
C GLY A 33 -21.30 23.56 2.67
N PRO A 34 -22.16 23.98 1.72
CA PRO A 34 -23.32 23.21 1.33
C PRO A 34 -22.92 21.92 0.62
N ALA A 35 -23.67 20.84 0.84
CA ALA A 35 -23.35 19.48 0.37
C ALA A 35 -22.98 19.40 -1.13
N ALA A 36 -23.63 20.19 -1.99
CA ALA A 36 -23.32 20.23 -3.41
C ALA A 36 -21.92 20.79 -3.72
N ARG A 37 -21.46 21.82 -2.98
CA ARG A 37 -20.11 22.38 -3.11
C ARG A 37 -19.07 21.42 -2.57
N THR A 38 -19.32 20.84 -1.40
CA THR A 38 -18.43 19.83 -0.78
C THR A 38 -18.26 18.62 -1.68
N LEU A 39 -19.34 18.12 -2.29
CA LEU A 39 -19.29 17.00 -3.23
C LEU A 39 -18.49 17.36 -4.50
N LEU A 40 -18.64 18.58 -5.00
CA LEU A 40 -17.87 19.07 -6.15
C LEU A 40 -16.38 19.21 -5.80
N ALA A 41 -16.05 19.75 -4.64
CA ALA A 41 -14.68 19.86 -4.13
C ALA A 41 -14.03 18.48 -3.99
N LEU A 42 -14.74 17.53 -3.37
CA LEU A 42 -14.30 16.13 -3.23
C LEU A 42 -14.05 15.47 -4.57
N LEU A 43 -14.97 15.62 -5.54
CA LEU A 43 -14.80 15.06 -6.88
C LEU A 43 -13.63 15.70 -7.62
N LEU A 44 -13.48 17.02 -7.55
CA LEU A 44 -12.38 17.73 -8.19
C LEU A 44 -11.03 17.29 -7.59
N ALA A 45 -10.92 17.29 -6.26
CA ALA A 45 -9.73 16.84 -5.55
C ALA A 45 -9.42 15.37 -5.85
N ALA A 46 -10.42 14.49 -5.85
CA ALA A 46 -10.27 13.08 -6.20
C ALA A 46 -9.78 12.88 -7.63
N VAL A 47 -10.32 13.63 -8.61
CA VAL A 47 -9.86 13.59 -10.00
C VAL A 47 -8.43 14.10 -10.11
N LEU A 48 -8.10 15.23 -9.47
CA LEU A 48 -6.76 15.79 -9.49
C LEU A 48 -5.74 14.83 -8.88
N VAL A 49 -5.99 14.32 -7.67
CA VAL A 49 -5.14 13.32 -7.01
C VAL A 49 -5.00 12.08 -7.88
N PHE A 50 -6.08 11.60 -8.49
CA PHE A 50 -6.04 10.44 -9.40
C PHE A 50 -5.15 10.69 -10.63
N VAL A 51 -5.35 11.81 -11.33
CA VAL A 51 -4.54 12.17 -12.50
C VAL A 51 -3.07 12.26 -12.10
N ALA A 52 -2.80 12.89 -10.97
CA ALA A 52 -1.46 13.12 -10.46
C ALA A 52 -0.77 11.80 -10.04
N THR A 53 -1.52 10.84 -9.49
CA THR A 53 -0.97 9.58 -8.95
C THR A 53 -0.95 8.42 -9.93
N VAL A 54 -1.81 8.44 -10.95
CA VAL A 54 -1.93 7.35 -11.92
C VAL A 54 -1.46 7.77 -13.30
N ALA A 55 -1.88 8.93 -13.81
CA ALA A 55 -1.53 9.32 -15.17
C ALA A 55 -0.09 9.83 -15.24
N LEU A 56 0.33 10.63 -14.26
CA LEU A 56 1.66 11.25 -14.26
C LEU A 56 2.82 10.23 -14.16
N PRO A 57 2.78 9.21 -13.27
CA PRO A 57 3.86 8.22 -13.20
C PRO A 57 3.67 7.03 -14.14
N ALA A 58 2.56 6.91 -14.87
CA ALA A 58 2.34 5.78 -15.79
C ALA A 58 3.49 5.54 -16.78
N PRO A 59 4.12 6.57 -17.39
CA PRO A 59 5.27 6.37 -18.26
C PRO A 59 6.48 5.79 -17.51
N GLY A 60 6.74 6.30 -16.29
CA GLY A 60 7.83 5.81 -15.43
C GLY A 60 7.64 4.35 -15.03
N TYR A 61 6.44 4.00 -14.56
CA TYR A 61 6.11 2.61 -14.25
C TYR A 61 6.15 1.69 -15.47
N TRP A 62 5.74 2.18 -16.64
CA TRP A 62 5.84 1.42 -17.87
C TRP A 62 7.31 1.13 -18.24
N LEU A 63 8.19 2.12 -18.15
CA LEU A 63 9.63 1.95 -18.38
C LEU A 63 10.26 0.99 -17.37
N LEU A 64 9.92 1.12 -16.08
CA LEU A 64 10.40 0.23 -15.01
C LEU A 64 9.93 -1.22 -15.22
N ASN A 65 8.66 -1.42 -15.59
CA ASN A 65 8.14 -2.75 -15.89
C ASN A 65 8.80 -3.36 -17.13
N LYS A 66 9.07 -2.56 -18.16
CA LYS A 66 9.78 -3.01 -19.35
C LYS A 66 11.24 -3.39 -19.02
N ALA A 67 11.91 -2.62 -18.17
CA ALA A 67 13.25 -2.93 -17.69
C ALA A 67 13.26 -4.21 -16.85
N LYS A 68 12.29 -4.36 -15.93
CA LYS A 68 12.10 -5.59 -15.14
C LYS A 68 11.88 -6.81 -16.03
N GLN A 69 11.01 -6.71 -17.02
CA GLN A 69 10.72 -7.80 -17.93
C GLN A 69 11.97 -8.23 -18.72
N ARG A 70 12.75 -7.27 -19.24
CA ARG A 70 14.01 -7.57 -19.92
C ARG A 70 15.04 -8.23 -19.01
N ALA A 71 15.13 -7.77 -17.75
CA ALA A 71 16.03 -8.38 -16.77
C ALA A 71 15.61 -9.83 -16.44
N GLN A 72 14.31 -10.10 -16.37
CA GLN A 72 13.76 -11.45 -16.18
C GLN A 72 14.03 -12.35 -17.40
N GLU A 73 13.80 -11.86 -18.61
CA GLU A 73 14.09 -12.59 -19.85
C GLU A 73 15.59 -12.91 -19.99
N SER A 74 16.48 -12.03 -19.52
CA SER A 74 17.93 -12.27 -19.51
C SER A 74 18.33 -13.32 -18.45
N PHE A 75 17.67 -13.30 -17.29
CA PHE A 75 17.87 -14.29 -16.23
C PHE A 75 17.48 -15.71 -16.66
N GLU A 76 16.43 -15.84 -17.47
CA GLU A 76 16.00 -17.14 -18.01
C GLU A 76 16.92 -17.66 -19.14
N ALA A 77 17.72 -16.79 -19.76
CA ALA A 77 18.57 -17.13 -20.89
C ALA A 77 20.01 -17.52 -20.50
N ASP A 78 20.58 -16.91 -19.46
CA ASP A 78 21.96 -17.14 -19.02
C ASP A 78 22.02 -17.97 -17.72
N ASP A 79 22.44 -19.23 -17.85
CA ASP A 79 22.41 -20.26 -16.79
C ASP A 79 23.44 -20.05 -15.65
N TYR A 80 24.27 -18.97 -15.67
CA TYR A 80 25.44 -18.86 -14.77
C TYR A 80 25.78 -17.51 -14.10
N ASP A 81 25.06 -16.40 -14.32
CA ASP A 81 25.33 -15.13 -13.59
C ASP A 81 24.10 -14.60 -12.83
N LEU A 82 23.83 -15.19 -11.67
CA LEU A 82 22.68 -14.85 -10.80
C LEU A 82 22.77 -13.46 -10.16
N ILE A 83 23.96 -12.85 -10.03
CA ILE A 83 24.17 -11.67 -9.18
C ILE A 83 23.63 -10.39 -9.85
N ASP A 84 23.93 -10.18 -11.14
CA ASP A 84 23.53 -8.97 -11.88
C ASP A 84 22.00 -8.79 -12.03
N PRO A 85 21.21 -9.81 -12.40
CA PRO A 85 19.76 -9.65 -12.55
C PRO A 85 19.04 -9.43 -11.22
N ILE A 86 19.51 -10.04 -10.12
CA ILE A 86 18.97 -9.77 -8.77
C ILE A 86 19.21 -8.31 -8.38
N PHE A 87 20.41 -7.79 -8.65
CA PHE A 87 20.74 -6.39 -8.38
C PHE A 87 19.89 -5.44 -9.22
N VAL A 88 19.69 -5.73 -10.52
CA VAL A 88 18.85 -4.92 -11.41
C VAL A 88 17.38 -4.94 -10.97
N ILE A 89 16.81 -6.11 -10.65
CA ILE A 89 15.43 -6.22 -10.14
C ILE A 89 15.28 -5.47 -8.82
N GLY A 90 16.26 -5.61 -7.91
CA GLY A 90 16.30 -4.88 -6.65
C GLY A 90 16.35 -3.36 -6.86
N LEU A 91 17.24 -2.89 -7.73
CA LEU A 91 17.40 -1.46 -8.05
C LEU A 91 16.14 -0.89 -8.71
N VAL A 92 15.55 -1.59 -9.69
CA VAL A 92 14.29 -1.20 -10.34
C VAL A 92 13.15 -1.16 -9.33
N GLY A 93 13.11 -2.11 -8.38
CA GLY A 93 12.16 -2.12 -7.27
C GLY A 93 12.34 -0.89 -6.37
N VAL A 94 13.57 -0.59 -5.95
CA VAL A 94 13.91 0.58 -5.13
C VAL A 94 13.53 1.87 -5.86
N LEU A 95 13.89 2.02 -7.14
CA LEU A 95 13.52 3.17 -7.96
C LEU A 95 12.00 3.32 -8.10
N GLY A 96 11.29 2.21 -8.27
CA GLY A 96 9.82 2.20 -8.30
C GLY A 96 9.21 2.68 -6.99
N VAL A 97 9.75 2.23 -5.85
CA VAL A 97 9.33 2.69 -4.52
C VAL A 97 9.64 4.18 -4.32
N VAL A 98 10.85 4.62 -4.68
CA VAL A 98 11.25 6.04 -4.58
C VAL A 98 10.36 6.92 -5.46
N LEU A 99 10.10 6.51 -6.69
CA LEU A 99 9.20 7.24 -7.60
C LEU A 99 7.77 7.26 -7.05
N GLY A 100 7.28 6.13 -6.54
CA GLY A 100 5.97 6.04 -5.90
C GLY A 100 5.87 6.98 -4.71
N LEU A 101 6.84 6.93 -3.79
CA LEU A 101 6.92 7.82 -2.65
C LEU A 101 7.01 9.28 -3.08
N ALA A 102 7.82 9.62 -4.09
CA ALA A 102 7.91 10.99 -4.61
C ALA A 102 6.57 11.48 -5.18
N VAL A 103 5.86 10.64 -5.94
CA VAL A 103 4.52 11.01 -6.44
C VAL A 103 3.52 11.19 -5.29
N TRP A 104 3.49 10.28 -4.32
CA TRP A 104 2.54 10.35 -3.21
C TRP A 104 2.88 11.42 -2.17
N SER A 105 4.16 11.76 -2.01
CA SER A 105 4.62 12.78 -1.07
C SER A 105 4.76 14.16 -1.69
N LEU A 106 4.84 14.30 -3.03
CA LEU A 106 4.98 15.59 -3.73
C LEU A 106 3.76 15.93 -4.58
N VAL A 107 3.45 15.06 -5.53
CA VAL A 107 2.51 15.35 -6.60
C VAL A 107 1.07 15.33 -6.09
N ALA A 108 0.68 14.32 -5.29
CA ALA A 108 -0.67 14.24 -4.73
C ALA A 108 -0.98 15.38 -3.72
N PRO A 109 -0.06 15.74 -2.79
CA PRO A 109 -0.28 16.86 -1.88
C PRO A 109 -0.38 18.20 -2.59
N LEU A 110 0.44 18.44 -3.62
CA LEU A 110 0.33 19.65 -4.44
C LEU A 110 -1.00 19.71 -5.18
N ALA A 111 -1.46 18.60 -5.76
CA ALA A 111 -2.77 18.52 -6.41
C ALA A 111 -3.91 18.82 -5.42
N LEU A 112 -3.81 18.33 -4.19
CA LEU A 112 -4.77 18.60 -3.12
C LEU A 112 -4.75 20.07 -2.68
N LEU A 113 -3.57 20.67 -2.50
CA LEU A 113 -3.42 22.09 -2.17
C LEU A 113 -3.93 22.99 -3.30
N LEU A 114 -3.75 22.62 -4.56
CA LEU A 114 -4.34 23.31 -5.70
C LEU A 114 -5.87 23.20 -5.70
N ALA A 115 -6.42 22.03 -5.36
CA ALA A 115 -7.86 21.85 -5.21
C ALA A 115 -8.43 22.70 -4.06
N ALA A 116 -7.73 22.77 -2.92
CA ALA A 116 -8.12 23.58 -1.78
C ALA A 116 -8.12 25.09 -2.11
N ARG A 117 -7.22 25.54 -2.98
CA ARG A 117 -7.19 26.92 -3.48
C ARG A 117 -8.34 27.30 -4.41
N ALA A 118 -9.10 26.33 -4.91
CA ALA A 118 -10.26 26.61 -5.76
C ALA A 118 -11.47 27.16 -4.97
N ASP A 119 -11.38 27.26 -3.64
CA ASP A 119 -12.41 27.80 -2.74
C ASP A 119 -13.78 27.10 -2.88
N LEU A 120 -13.74 25.78 -3.08
CA LEU A 120 -14.93 24.94 -3.25
C LEU A 120 -15.42 24.33 -1.93
N GLY A 121 -14.86 24.75 -0.79
CA GLY A 121 -15.17 24.19 0.52
C GLY A 121 -14.24 23.08 0.99
N LEU A 122 -13.03 22.99 0.43
CA LEU A 122 -11.95 22.13 0.94
C LEU A 122 -10.83 23.00 1.47
N SER A 123 -10.49 22.90 2.76
CA SER A 123 -9.29 23.51 3.33
C SER A 123 -8.30 22.43 3.75
N VAL A 124 -7.00 22.73 3.58
CA VAL A 124 -5.91 21.85 3.98
C VAL A 124 -4.78 22.70 4.56
N ASP A 125 -4.50 22.51 5.86
CA ASP A 125 -3.58 23.31 6.64
C ASP A 125 -2.13 22.85 6.45
N GLY A 126 -1.61 23.17 5.29
CA GLY A 126 -0.20 22.98 4.96
C GLY A 126 0.14 21.61 4.38
N TYR A 127 1.42 21.45 4.10
CA TYR A 127 1.91 20.37 3.27
C TYR A 127 1.90 19.00 3.95
N GLY A 128 2.29 18.93 5.23
CA GLY A 128 2.31 17.66 5.97
C GLY A 128 0.91 17.04 6.10
N VAL A 129 -0.11 17.88 6.32
CA VAL A 129 -1.51 17.45 6.31
C VAL A 129 -1.90 16.94 4.92
N ALA A 130 -1.56 17.66 3.85
CA ALA A 130 -1.84 17.24 2.48
C ALA A 130 -1.17 15.88 2.10
N VAL A 131 0.06 15.63 2.57
CA VAL A 131 0.73 14.32 2.46
C VAL A 131 -0.08 13.24 3.15
N THR A 132 -0.53 13.50 4.38
CA THR A 132 -1.29 12.50 5.15
C THR A 132 -2.66 12.24 4.51
N VAL A 133 -3.34 13.26 3.97
CA VAL A 133 -4.57 13.07 3.17
C VAL A 133 -4.33 12.17 1.97
N ALA A 134 -3.26 12.42 1.20
CA ALA A 134 -2.95 11.63 0.01
C ALA A 134 -2.69 10.16 0.36
N LEU A 135 -2.02 9.90 1.49
CA LEU A 135 -1.75 8.55 1.97
C LEU A 135 -3.01 7.88 2.54
N THR A 136 -3.84 8.58 3.31
CA THR A 136 -5.15 8.08 3.75
C THR A 136 -6.03 7.72 2.55
N THR A 137 -5.99 8.54 1.51
CA THR A 137 -6.67 8.30 0.24
C THR A 137 -6.19 7.03 -0.43
N LEU A 138 -4.88 6.83 -0.47
CA LEU A 138 -4.28 5.59 -0.95
C LEU A 138 -4.70 4.39 -0.09
N ALA A 139 -4.77 4.54 1.23
CA ALA A 139 -5.17 3.48 2.15
C ALA A 139 -6.64 3.08 1.97
N VAL A 140 -7.56 4.02 1.79
CA VAL A 140 -9.00 3.71 1.64
C VAL A 140 -9.31 3.07 0.28
N TRP A 141 -8.47 3.34 -0.72
CA TRP A 141 -8.66 2.91 -2.11
C TRP A 141 -8.98 1.41 -2.30
N PRO A 142 -8.24 0.45 -1.72
CA PRO A 142 -8.50 -0.98 -1.90
C PRO A 142 -9.85 -1.43 -1.32
N LEU A 143 -10.31 -0.80 -0.23
CA LEU A 143 -11.55 -1.15 0.46
C LEU A 143 -12.77 -0.97 -0.46
N VAL A 144 -12.77 0.10 -1.26
CA VAL A 144 -13.83 0.38 -2.24
C VAL A 144 -13.86 -0.64 -3.37
N ARG A 145 -12.73 -1.29 -3.64
CA ARG A 145 -12.67 -2.32 -4.70
C ARG A 145 -13.08 -3.69 -4.21
N TRP A 146 -13.10 -3.96 -2.90
CA TRP A 146 -13.42 -5.28 -2.35
C TRP A 146 -14.75 -5.87 -2.84
N PRO A 147 -15.87 -5.13 -2.93
CA PRO A 147 -17.14 -5.69 -3.43
C PRO A 147 -17.07 -6.27 -4.85
N PHE A 148 -16.03 -5.93 -5.62
CA PHE A 148 -15.86 -6.33 -7.01
C PHE A 148 -14.79 -7.41 -7.20
N HIS A 149 -14.12 -7.83 -6.13
CA HIS A 149 -13.16 -8.93 -6.17
C HIS A 149 -13.87 -10.28 -6.01
N ARG A 150 -13.20 -11.38 -6.36
CA ARG A 150 -13.70 -12.72 -6.06
C ARG A 150 -13.82 -12.89 -4.54
N PRO A 151 -14.82 -13.61 -4.01
CA PRO A 151 -15.05 -13.73 -2.56
C PRO A 151 -13.79 -14.23 -1.82
N GLY A 152 -13.04 -15.17 -2.40
CA GLY A 152 -11.77 -15.64 -1.82
C GLY A 152 -10.64 -14.60 -1.81
N GLN A 153 -10.65 -13.61 -2.70
CA GLN A 153 -9.71 -12.48 -2.65
C GLN A 153 -10.11 -11.50 -1.55
N VAL A 154 -11.41 -11.18 -1.42
CA VAL A 154 -11.91 -10.29 -0.37
C VAL A 154 -11.60 -10.86 1.01
N ALA A 155 -11.93 -12.14 1.24
CA ALA A 155 -11.64 -12.81 2.51
C ALA A 155 -10.15 -12.74 2.88
N ARG A 156 -9.27 -12.88 1.88
CA ARG A 156 -7.82 -12.77 2.07
C ARG A 156 -7.39 -11.36 2.45
N GLU A 157 -7.85 -10.34 1.73
CA GLU A 157 -7.50 -8.94 2.04
C GLU A 157 -8.04 -8.51 3.41
N VAL A 158 -9.28 -8.89 3.73
CA VAL A 158 -9.87 -8.67 5.06
C VAL A 158 -9.03 -9.37 6.14
N PHE A 159 -8.65 -10.63 5.92
CA PHE A 159 -7.82 -11.38 6.85
C PHE A 159 -6.43 -10.74 7.04
N LYS A 160 -5.80 -10.23 5.96
CA LYS A 160 -4.54 -9.47 6.03
C LYS A 160 -4.66 -8.24 6.93
N VAL A 161 -5.68 -7.43 6.69
CA VAL A 161 -5.92 -6.20 7.46
C VAL A 161 -6.24 -6.54 8.92
N ALA A 162 -7.12 -7.52 9.16
CA ALA A 162 -7.47 -7.96 10.51
C ALA A 162 -6.26 -8.48 11.29
N LEU A 163 -5.40 -9.26 10.65
CA LEU A 163 -4.19 -9.79 11.28
C LEU A 163 -3.18 -8.68 11.60
N THR A 164 -3.13 -7.63 10.79
CA THR A 164 -2.26 -6.46 11.02
C THR A 164 -2.80 -5.58 12.13
N LEU A 165 -4.12 -5.37 12.17
CA LEU A 165 -4.80 -4.73 13.30
C LEU A 165 -4.57 -5.49 14.60
N ALA A 166 -4.66 -6.81 14.58
CA ALA A 166 -4.35 -7.66 15.74
C ALA A 166 -2.88 -7.49 16.17
N ALA A 167 -1.95 -7.43 15.22
CA ALA A 167 -0.54 -7.19 15.51
C ALA A 167 -0.31 -5.80 16.14
N PHE A 168 -0.97 -4.75 15.65
CA PHE A 168 -0.89 -3.42 16.23
C PHE A 168 -1.52 -3.37 17.63
N ALA A 169 -2.70 -3.97 17.81
CA ALA A 169 -3.33 -4.07 19.12
C ALA A 169 -2.44 -4.82 20.13
N LEU A 170 -1.83 -5.92 19.71
CA LEU A 170 -0.89 -6.68 20.53
C LEU A 170 0.37 -5.86 20.86
N THR A 171 0.86 -5.08 19.90
CA THR A 171 2.01 -4.19 20.11
C THR A 171 1.68 -3.10 21.14
N LEU A 172 0.53 -2.43 21.01
CA LEU A 172 0.05 -1.43 21.96
C LEU A 172 -0.13 -2.00 23.37
N ALA A 173 -0.54 -3.28 23.47
CA ALA A 173 -0.76 -3.94 24.76
C ALA A 173 0.53 -4.44 25.42
N LEU A 174 1.51 -4.91 24.64
CA LEU A 174 2.69 -5.62 25.17
C LEU A 174 3.98 -4.82 25.16
N VAL A 175 4.11 -3.81 24.28
CA VAL A 175 5.36 -3.08 24.10
C VAL A 175 5.28 -1.73 24.82
N GLY A 176 5.94 -1.64 25.97
CA GLY A 176 6.16 -0.36 26.64
C GLY A 176 6.87 0.61 25.68
N GLY A 177 6.36 1.84 25.58
CA GLY A 177 6.84 2.81 24.60
C GLY A 177 6.01 2.87 23.32
N VAL A 178 5.01 2.01 23.13
CA VAL A 178 4.07 2.07 21.99
C VAL A 178 2.68 2.41 22.48
N TRP A 179 2.14 3.54 22.06
CA TRP A 179 0.76 3.91 22.38
C TRP A 179 0.12 4.72 21.25
N LEU A 180 -1.21 4.77 21.29
CA LEU A 180 -2.02 5.63 20.46
C LEU A 180 -2.52 6.77 21.36
N GLU A 181 -2.45 8.02 20.90
CA GLU A 181 -3.00 9.12 21.69
C GLU A 181 -4.50 8.92 21.97
N PRO A 182 -4.97 9.31 23.17
CA PRO A 182 -6.34 9.07 23.60
C PRO A 182 -7.33 9.86 22.74
N GLY A 183 -8.40 9.18 22.30
CA GLY A 183 -9.47 9.78 21.52
C GLY A 183 -10.71 8.87 21.52
N PRO A 184 -11.75 9.24 20.76
CA PRO A 184 -12.91 8.39 20.57
C PRO A 184 -12.49 7.02 20.05
N GLY A 185 -12.96 5.93 20.66
CA GLY A 185 -12.51 4.57 20.31
C GLY A 185 -12.71 4.20 18.83
N TRP A 186 -13.77 4.71 18.19
CA TRP A 186 -13.99 4.50 16.76
C TRP A 186 -12.95 5.23 15.89
N LEU A 187 -12.47 6.40 16.32
CA LEU A 187 -11.45 7.18 15.62
C LEU A 187 -10.10 6.48 15.73
N GLN A 188 -9.77 5.96 16.91
CA GLN A 188 -8.58 5.14 17.13
C GLN A 188 -8.57 3.88 16.24
N LEU A 189 -9.70 3.18 16.15
CA LEU A 189 -9.86 2.04 15.25
C LEU A 189 -9.69 2.43 13.77
N LEU A 190 -10.23 3.58 13.38
CA LEU A 190 -10.09 4.11 12.02
C LEU A 190 -8.63 4.44 11.70
N THR A 191 -7.91 5.11 12.60
CA THR A 191 -6.47 5.38 12.47
C THR A 191 -5.68 4.08 12.32
N LEU A 192 -5.93 3.10 13.19
CA LEU A 192 -5.26 1.79 13.10
C LEU A 192 -5.57 1.07 11.79
N ALA A 193 -6.80 1.16 11.28
CA ALA A 193 -7.18 0.55 10.00
C ALA A 193 -6.43 1.21 8.82
N VAL A 194 -6.34 2.54 8.81
CA VAL A 194 -5.56 3.29 7.80
C VAL A 194 -4.09 2.92 7.87
N LEU A 195 -3.50 2.90 9.08
CA LEU A 195 -2.09 2.51 9.27
C LEU A 195 -1.84 1.05 8.87
N ALA A 196 -2.76 0.14 9.17
CA ALA A 196 -2.65 -1.28 8.82
C ALA A 196 -2.67 -1.45 7.30
N GLN A 197 -3.53 -0.70 6.61
CA GLN A 197 -3.60 -0.73 5.16
C GLN A 197 -2.37 -0.09 4.51
N LEU A 198 -1.86 1.02 5.06
CA LEU A 198 -0.61 1.63 4.63
C LEU A 198 0.59 0.68 4.83
N TYR A 199 0.63 -0.08 5.92
CA TYR A 199 1.67 -1.06 6.20
C TYR A 199 1.84 -2.09 5.05
N HIS A 200 0.73 -2.52 4.46
CA HIS A 200 0.72 -3.41 3.29
C HIS A 200 1.02 -2.70 1.97
N MET A 201 0.72 -1.40 1.87
CA MET A 201 0.97 -0.63 0.65
C MET A 201 2.41 -0.17 0.49
N VAL A 202 3.16 -0.07 1.59
CA VAL A 202 4.60 0.16 1.53
C VAL A 202 5.27 -1.13 1.02
N TRP A 203 5.52 -1.19 -0.29
CA TRP A 203 6.10 -2.34 -1.01
C TRP A 203 7.60 -2.48 -0.72
N PHE A 204 7.94 -2.94 0.48
CA PHE A 204 9.26 -3.51 0.79
C PHE A 204 9.15 -5.03 0.96
N GLU A 205 8.42 -5.69 0.07
CA GLU A 205 8.37 -7.15 0.05
C GLU A 205 9.47 -7.66 -0.87
N VAL A 206 10.67 -7.79 -0.31
CA VAL A 206 11.63 -8.70 -0.90
C VAL A 206 11.14 -10.09 -0.49
N THR A 207 10.57 -10.83 -1.44
CA THR A 207 10.10 -12.20 -1.24
C THR A 207 11.22 -13.14 -1.63
N GLY A 208 11.76 -13.84 -0.65
CA GLY A 208 12.81 -14.84 -0.86
C GLY A 208 12.81 -15.80 0.32
N PRO A 209 12.83 -17.13 0.09
CA PRO A 209 12.89 -18.13 1.16
C PRO A 209 14.17 -17.99 2.00
N TYR A 210 15.22 -17.38 1.44
CA TYR A 210 16.52 -17.18 2.08
C TYR A 210 16.75 -15.81 2.70
N LEU A 211 15.76 -14.91 2.65
CA LEU A 211 15.93 -13.62 3.31
C LEU A 211 15.99 -13.82 4.80
N ALA A 212 17.17 -13.56 5.35
CA ALA A 212 17.42 -13.65 6.77
C ALA A 212 16.36 -12.84 7.55
N LEU A 213 15.81 -13.43 8.61
CA LEU A 213 14.90 -12.78 9.56
C LEU A 213 15.31 -11.32 9.90
N PRO A 214 16.61 -10.99 10.10
CA PRO A 214 17.07 -9.61 10.26
C PRO A 214 16.58 -8.64 9.20
N VAL A 215 16.67 -8.97 7.91
CA VAL A 215 16.23 -8.08 6.82
C VAL A 215 14.73 -7.78 6.95
N ARG A 216 13.94 -8.82 7.25
CA ARG A 216 12.48 -8.67 7.42
C ARG A 216 12.14 -7.81 8.62
N LEU A 217 12.87 -7.97 9.73
CA LEU A 217 12.71 -7.15 10.92
C LEU A 217 13.11 -5.70 10.66
N THR A 218 14.22 -5.46 9.97
CA THR A 218 14.66 -4.11 9.60
C THR A 218 13.63 -3.41 8.71
N LEU A 219 13.09 -4.10 7.70
CA LEU A 219 12.06 -3.54 6.82
C LEU A 219 10.75 -3.28 7.58
N ALA A 220 10.33 -4.18 8.46
CA ALA A 220 9.14 -3.96 9.30
C ALA A 220 9.34 -2.78 10.27
N GLY A 221 10.51 -2.66 10.90
CA GLY A 221 10.87 -1.54 11.77
C GLY A 221 10.87 -0.21 11.00
N LEU A 222 11.44 -0.19 9.79
CA LEU A 222 11.42 0.99 8.92
C LEU A 222 9.99 1.39 8.54
N LYS A 223 9.13 0.42 8.18
CA LYS A 223 7.71 0.69 7.92
C LYS A 223 7.02 1.32 9.14
N LEU A 224 7.21 0.74 10.32
CA LEU A 224 6.62 1.26 11.56
C LEU A 224 7.13 2.66 11.89
N TRP A 225 8.41 2.94 11.64
CA TRP A 225 8.99 4.27 11.81
C TRP A 225 8.33 5.30 10.89
N VAL A 226 8.21 4.98 9.60
CA VAL A 226 7.49 5.84 8.63
C VAL A 226 6.04 6.04 9.06
N LEU A 227 5.34 4.99 9.46
CA LEU A 227 3.94 5.07 9.89
C LEU A 227 3.76 5.89 11.17
N SER A 228 4.65 5.76 12.14
CA SER A 228 4.62 6.56 13.37
C SER A 228 4.86 8.03 13.04
N TRP A 229 5.84 8.34 12.19
CA TRP A 229 6.08 9.70 11.70
C TRP A 229 4.85 10.28 10.97
N LEU A 230 4.26 9.52 10.05
CA LEU A 230 3.05 9.89 9.31
C LEU A 230 1.83 10.11 10.19
N SER A 231 1.70 9.32 11.26
CA SER A 231 0.58 9.47 12.18
C SER A 231 0.66 10.77 12.99
N GLY A 232 1.82 11.43 13.05
CA GLY A 232 2.05 12.66 13.81
C GLY A 232 1.17 13.86 13.42
N TRP A 233 0.52 13.81 12.24
CA TRP A 233 -0.44 14.82 11.79
C TRP A 233 -1.91 14.47 12.06
N SER A 234 -2.18 13.25 12.53
CA SER A 234 -3.54 12.82 12.88
C SER A 234 -3.94 13.28 14.27
N GLU A 235 -5.24 13.24 14.57
CA GLU A 235 -5.75 13.50 15.93
C GLU A 235 -5.37 12.42 16.94
N THR A 236 -5.08 11.20 16.48
CA THR A 236 -4.73 10.05 17.33
C THR A 236 -3.41 9.42 16.86
N PRO A 237 -2.28 10.14 16.95
CA PRO A 237 -1.00 9.65 16.46
C PRO A 237 -0.57 8.35 17.15
N LEU A 238 0.05 7.47 16.37
CA LEU A 238 0.77 6.29 16.83
C LEU A 238 2.17 6.72 17.24
N ARG A 239 2.42 6.74 18.54
CA ARG A 239 3.75 7.04 19.12
C ARG A 239 4.48 5.74 19.39
N ILE A 240 5.71 5.67 18.91
CA ILE A 240 6.65 4.59 19.22
C ILE A 240 7.94 5.26 19.72
N GLU A 241 8.19 5.16 21.02
CA GLU A 241 9.34 5.76 21.67
C GLU A 241 10.46 4.75 21.87
N GLY A 242 11.64 5.10 21.40
CA GLY A 242 12.86 4.32 21.62
C GLY A 242 13.10 3.25 20.55
N PHE A 243 14.39 2.98 20.33
CA PHE A 243 14.86 2.02 19.34
C PHE A 243 14.35 0.60 19.59
N TRP A 244 14.36 0.15 20.86
CA TRP A 244 13.92 -1.19 21.24
C TRP A 244 12.43 -1.42 21.01
N SER A 245 11.60 -0.40 21.22
CA SER A 245 10.16 -0.47 20.98
C SER A 245 9.84 -0.69 19.51
N PHE A 246 10.58 -0.05 18.59
CA PHE A 246 10.49 -0.34 17.16
C PHE A 246 10.89 -1.79 16.83
N GLY A 247 11.98 -2.28 17.42
CA GLY A 247 12.44 -3.66 17.24
C GLY A 247 11.41 -4.70 17.71
N LEU A 248 10.85 -4.51 18.90
CA LEU A 248 9.83 -5.41 19.46
C LEU A 248 8.51 -5.33 18.68
N ALA A 249 8.06 -4.13 18.32
CA ALA A 249 6.87 -3.95 17.47
C ALA A 249 7.05 -4.64 16.11
N ALA A 250 8.21 -4.46 15.48
CA ALA A 250 8.54 -5.14 14.22
C ALA A 250 8.53 -6.66 14.37
N LEU A 251 9.09 -7.18 15.47
CA LEU A 251 9.09 -8.61 15.77
C LEU A 251 7.67 -9.16 15.94
N ILE A 252 6.82 -8.48 16.69
CA ILE A 252 5.41 -8.85 16.87
C ILE A 252 4.70 -8.87 15.51
N VAL A 253 4.82 -7.80 14.72
CA VAL A 253 4.16 -7.70 13.41
C VAL A 253 4.65 -8.80 12.46
N VAL A 254 5.97 -9.06 12.39
CA VAL A 254 6.52 -10.11 11.54
C VAL A 254 6.05 -11.50 11.98
N THR A 255 5.97 -11.75 13.29
CA THR A 255 5.54 -13.03 13.86
C THR A 255 4.06 -13.27 13.62
N VAL A 256 3.22 -12.27 13.89
CA VAL A 256 1.77 -12.35 13.71
C VAL A 256 1.41 -12.48 12.23
N LEU A 257 2.13 -11.81 11.32
CA LEU A 257 1.92 -11.94 9.87
C LEU A 257 2.58 -13.18 9.25
N TRP A 258 3.35 -13.95 10.02
CA TRP A 258 4.04 -15.14 9.51
C TRP A 258 3.10 -16.19 8.88
N PRO A 259 1.96 -16.55 9.51
CA PRO A 259 1.04 -17.55 8.94
C PRO A 259 0.50 -17.14 7.58
N LEU A 260 0.26 -15.85 7.38
CA LEU A 260 -0.18 -15.33 6.09
C LEU A 260 0.86 -15.62 5.00
N ARG A 261 2.13 -15.38 5.29
CA ARG A 261 3.23 -15.61 4.34
C ARG A 261 3.37 -17.09 3.99
N LEU A 262 3.18 -17.99 4.96
CA LEU A 262 3.19 -19.44 4.70
C LEU A 262 2.08 -19.84 3.73
N LEU A 263 0.85 -19.33 3.93
CA LEU A 263 -0.27 -19.59 3.02
C LEU A 263 -0.01 -19.04 1.62
N GLU A 264 0.65 -17.89 1.52
CA GLU A 264 1.02 -17.29 0.23
C GLU A 264 2.09 -18.07 -0.49
N GLN A 265 3.09 -18.58 0.24
CA GLN A 265 4.15 -19.42 -0.31
C GLN A 265 3.59 -20.75 -0.82
N GLN A 266 2.82 -21.48 0.00
CA GLN A 266 2.18 -22.73 -0.39
C GLN A 266 1.33 -22.59 -1.67
N ARG A 267 0.69 -21.44 -1.84
CA ARG A 267 -0.11 -21.16 -3.04
C ARG A 267 0.74 -20.92 -4.28
N HIS A 268 1.87 -20.24 -4.15
CA HIS A 268 2.80 -20.08 -5.27
C HIS A 268 3.37 -21.44 -5.67
N ASP A 269 3.83 -22.22 -4.69
CA ASP A 269 4.36 -23.57 -4.92
C ASP A 269 3.32 -24.47 -5.62
N ALA A 270 2.06 -24.46 -5.15
CA ALA A 270 0.99 -25.22 -5.78
C ALA A 270 0.63 -24.72 -7.20
N HIS A 271 0.81 -23.42 -7.49
CA HIS A 271 0.57 -22.89 -8.82
C HIS A 271 1.69 -23.27 -9.78
N ASP A 272 2.95 -23.20 -9.33
CA ASP A 272 4.13 -23.59 -10.09
C ASP A 272 4.10 -25.09 -10.39
N ASP A 273 3.72 -25.93 -9.43
CA ASP A 273 3.56 -27.38 -9.64
C ASP A 273 2.44 -27.68 -10.65
N LEU A 274 1.29 -27.01 -10.55
CA LEU A 274 0.22 -27.15 -11.54
C LEU A 274 0.70 -26.76 -12.94
N GLN A 275 1.46 -25.66 -13.05
CA GLN A 275 1.96 -25.17 -14.32
C GLN A 275 2.98 -26.13 -14.93
N ARG A 276 3.91 -26.67 -14.14
CA ARG A 276 4.82 -27.75 -14.56
C ARG A 276 4.06 -28.97 -15.06
N HIS A 277 3.00 -29.39 -14.39
CA HIS A 277 2.17 -30.52 -14.84
C HIS A 277 1.44 -30.23 -16.16
N MET A 278 0.93 -29.02 -16.35
CA MET A 278 0.31 -28.60 -17.61
C MET A 278 1.34 -28.58 -18.75
N ASP A 279 2.54 -28.06 -18.50
CA ASP A 279 3.61 -27.98 -19.50
C ASP A 279 4.10 -29.38 -19.92
N LEU A 280 4.27 -30.29 -18.95
CA LEU A 280 4.58 -31.70 -19.24
C LEU A 280 3.47 -32.38 -20.05
N HIS A 281 2.20 -32.13 -19.71
CA HIS A 281 1.08 -32.67 -20.47
C HIS A 281 1.04 -32.12 -21.90
N GLN A 282 1.30 -30.83 -22.10
CA GLN A 282 1.38 -30.23 -23.42
C GLN A 282 2.54 -30.81 -24.24
N GLN A 283 3.70 -31.04 -23.61
CA GLN A 283 4.86 -31.68 -24.24
C GLN A 283 4.58 -33.15 -24.62
N MET A 284 3.81 -33.89 -23.82
CA MET A 284 3.41 -35.26 -24.16
C MET A 284 2.44 -35.31 -25.34
N MET A 285 1.48 -34.38 -25.41
CA MET A 285 0.48 -34.32 -26.49
C MET A 285 1.05 -33.81 -27.82
N SER A 286 2.16 -33.05 -27.80
CA SER A 286 2.81 -32.54 -29.00
C SER A 286 3.81 -33.52 -29.64
N ARG A 287 4.10 -34.66 -29.00
CA ARG A 287 4.95 -35.70 -29.59
C ARG A 287 4.19 -36.45 -30.68
N PRO A 288 4.63 -36.43 -31.96
CA PRO A 288 4.02 -37.23 -33.02
C PRO A 288 4.16 -38.73 -32.71
N TYR A 289 3.06 -39.47 -32.88
CA TYR A 289 3.06 -40.92 -32.84
C TYR A 289 3.76 -41.43 -34.11
N TYR A 290 5.01 -41.86 -33.96
CA TYR A 290 5.77 -42.56 -34.99
C TYR A 290 5.73 -44.07 -34.78
#